data_AF-A0A965RU11-F1
#
_entry.id   AF-A0A965RU11-F1
#
_cell.length_a   1.000
_cell.length_b   1.000
_cell.length_c   1.000
_cell.angle_alpha   90.00
_cell.angle_beta   90.00
_cell.angle_gamma   90.00
#
_symmetry.space_group_name_H-M   'P 1'
#
loop_
_entity.id
_entity.type
_entity.pdbx_description
1 polymer ?
#
loop_
_entity_poly.entity_id
_entity_poly.type
_entity_poly.pdbx_seq_one_letter_code
_entity_poly.pdbx_strand_id
1 'polypeptide(L)'
;SFTRALEELIASGFVSKYVALDKKLKSTLYRLSDEYSRFYLKYIEPNKNQGANFWKTLFQTQSYISWAGFNFETICLKHISQIKKALKIEGIHSVSSSWTAKGAQVDLVVKRDDHWINLFEMKFYNSEYTIEKSELDKLRNKIALFKNETGTKDTVALTFLTTFGVTQNAHFYEIVENSFTMEVLFEPQ
;
A
#
# COMPACT_ATOMS: atom_id res chain seq x y z
N SER A 1 8.06 24.72 -18.11
CA SER A 1 7.82 25.07 -16.70
C SER A 1 7.76 23.79 -15.88
N PHE A 2 7.96 23.86 -14.56
CA PHE A 2 7.88 22.71 -13.65
C PHE A 2 6.56 21.93 -13.80
N THR A 3 5.43 22.64 -13.92
CA THR A 3 4.09 22.04 -14.08
C THR A 3 4.00 21.11 -15.29
N ARG A 4 4.49 21.56 -16.45
CA ARG A 4 4.47 20.76 -17.69
C ARG A 4 5.30 19.48 -17.54
N ALA A 5 6.51 19.58 -16.98
CA ALA A 5 7.36 18.41 -16.77
C ALA A 5 6.71 17.40 -15.81
N LEU A 6 6.05 17.88 -14.76
CA LEU A 6 5.33 17.03 -13.81
C LEU A 6 4.12 16.33 -14.47
N GLU A 7 3.34 17.05 -15.27
CA GLU A 7 2.23 16.47 -16.04
C GLU A 7 2.71 15.42 -17.04
N GLU A 8 3.82 15.67 -17.75
CA GLU A 8 4.44 14.71 -18.66
C GLU A 8 4.92 13.46 -17.92
N LEU A 9 5.52 13.60 -16.73
CA LEU A 9 5.94 12.48 -15.89
C LEU A 9 4.74 11.67 -15.37
N ILE A 10 3.62 12.32 -15.07
CA ILE A 10 2.38 11.64 -14.66
C ILE A 10 1.77 10.89 -15.84
N ALA A 11 1.65 11.53 -17.00
CA ALA A 11 1.12 10.91 -18.21
C ALA A 11 1.97 9.72 -18.67
N SER A 12 3.29 9.79 -18.46
CA SER A 12 4.24 8.72 -18.78
C SER A 12 4.31 7.63 -17.71
N GLY A 13 3.58 7.76 -16.59
CA GLY A 13 3.55 6.76 -15.52
C GLY A 13 4.76 6.76 -14.57
N PHE A 14 5.72 7.68 -14.75
CA PHE A 14 6.85 7.83 -13.84
C PHE A 14 6.43 8.34 -12.46
N VAL A 15 5.41 9.21 -12.41
CA VAL A 15 4.90 9.79 -11.18
C VAL A 15 3.40 9.51 -11.05
N SER A 16 2.95 9.05 -9.88
CA SER A 16 1.51 8.97 -9.59
C SER A 16 1.07 10.05 -8.62
N LYS A 17 -0.16 10.51 -8.82
CA LYS A 17 -0.86 11.45 -7.95
C LYS A 17 -1.73 10.68 -6.95
N TYR A 18 -1.56 10.94 -5.66
CA TYR A 18 -2.40 10.37 -4.60
C TYR A 18 -3.26 11.43 -3.94
N VAL A 19 -4.53 11.06 -3.72
CA VAL A 19 -5.51 11.87 -3.03
C VAL A 19 -5.55 11.43 -1.57
N ALA A 20 -5.20 12.34 -0.66
CA ALA A 20 -5.40 12.14 0.76
C ALA A 20 -6.92 12.15 1.07
N LEU A 21 -7.35 11.31 2.00
CA LEU A 21 -8.75 11.17 2.42
C LEU A 21 -9.35 12.51 2.86
N ASP A 22 -8.55 13.32 3.56
CA ASP A 22 -9.04 14.55 4.17
C ASP A 22 -8.85 15.76 3.25
N LYS A 23 -9.96 16.23 2.68
CA LYS A 23 -10.04 17.36 1.73
C LYS A 23 -9.68 18.72 2.35
N LYS A 24 -9.13 18.77 3.56
CA LYS A 24 -8.83 20.03 4.29
C LYS A 24 -7.47 20.65 4.02
N LEU A 25 -6.57 20.01 3.26
CA LEU A 25 -5.39 20.69 2.73
C LEU A 25 -5.05 20.26 1.31
N LYS A 26 -4.67 21.25 0.51
CA LYS A 26 -4.21 21.20 -0.88
C LYS A 26 -2.90 20.42 -1.08
N SER A 27 -2.63 19.36 -0.32
CA SER A 27 -1.43 18.54 -0.46
C SER A 27 -1.75 17.32 -1.31
N THR A 28 -1.82 17.54 -2.62
CA THR A 28 -1.65 16.44 -3.58
C THR A 28 -0.27 15.82 -3.33
N LEU A 29 -0.22 14.53 -2.99
CA LEU A 29 1.04 13.81 -2.86
C LEU A 29 1.44 13.24 -4.22
N TYR A 30 2.71 13.40 -4.57
CA TYR A 30 3.31 12.82 -5.77
C TYR A 30 4.30 11.73 -5.35
N ARG A 31 4.20 10.56 -5.96
CA ARG A 31 5.10 9.41 -5.70
C ARG A 31 5.81 9.05 -7.00
N LEU A 32 7.13 8.81 -6.94
CA LEU A 32 7.82 8.12 -8.03
C LEU A 32 7.27 6.69 -8.10
N SER A 33 6.55 6.40 -9.17
CA SER A 33 5.76 5.18 -9.36
C SER A 33 6.37 4.23 -10.38
N ASP A 34 7.39 4.66 -11.10
CA ASP A 34 8.19 3.76 -11.93
C ASP A 34 9.20 3.00 -11.06
N GLU A 35 9.00 1.69 -10.98
CA GLU A 35 9.80 0.78 -10.18
C GLU A 35 11.25 0.75 -10.67
N TYR A 36 11.47 0.82 -11.99
CA TYR A 36 12.80 0.80 -12.58
C TYR A 36 13.59 2.07 -12.26
N SER A 37 13.02 3.26 -12.48
CA SER A 37 13.68 4.53 -12.13
C SER A 37 14.06 4.57 -10.66
N ARG A 38 13.17 4.09 -9.78
CA ARG A 38 13.47 4.01 -8.35
C ARG A 38 14.60 3.04 -8.04
N PHE A 39 14.65 1.88 -8.71
CA PHE A 39 15.75 0.94 -8.59
C PHE A 39 17.07 1.53 -9.12
N TYR A 40 17.02 2.17 -10.28
CA TYR A 40 18.18 2.74 -10.95
C TYR A 40 18.82 3.84 -10.10
N LEU A 41 18.04 4.83 -9.67
CA LEU A 41 18.54 5.95 -8.87
C LEU A 41 19.07 5.49 -7.50
N LYS A 42 18.48 4.44 -6.91
CA LYS A 42 18.89 3.94 -5.59
C LYS A 42 20.09 3.00 -5.64
N TYR A 43 20.16 2.13 -6.64
CA TYR A 43 21.11 1.02 -6.66
C TYR A 43 22.04 1.02 -7.87
N ILE A 44 21.56 1.32 -9.08
CA ILE A 44 22.42 1.26 -10.28
C ILE A 44 23.35 2.46 -10.32
N GLU A 45 22.81 3.67 -10.27
CA GLU A 45 23.60 4.89 -10.44
C GLU A 45 24.71 5.06 -9.39
N PRO A 46 24.46 4.83 -8.09
CA PRO A 46 25.51 4.98 -7.07
C PRO A 46 26.54 3.85 -7.07
N ASN A 47 26.26 2.71 -7.71
CA ASN A 47 27.06 1.48 -7.59
C ASN A 47 27.59 0.94 -8.93
N LYS A 48 27.68 1.77 -9.97
CA LYS A 48 28.11 1.37 -11.34
C LYS A 48 29.41 0.55 -11.38
N ASN A 49 30.30 0.71 -10.40
CA ASN A 49 31.64 0.10 -10.36
C ASN A 49 31.81 -1.00 -9.28
N GLN A 50 30.75 -1.50 -8.67
CA GLN A 50 30.84 -2.48 -7.56
C GLN A 50 31.05 -3.94 -8.00
N GLY A 51 31.05 -4.23 -9.31
CA GLY A 51 31.29 -5.58 -9.86
C GLY A 51 30.13 -6.57 -9.68
N ALA A 52 30.31 -7.80 -10.19
CA ALA A 52 29.22 -8.80 -10.30
C ALA A 52 28.70 -9.34 -8.95
N ASN A 53 29.54 -9.33 -7.90
CA ASN A 53 29.16 -9.89 -6.59
C ASN A 53 28.22 -8.97 -5.79
N PHE A 54 28.29 -7.66 -6.02
CA PHE A 54 27.40 -6.69 -5.38
C PHE A 54 25.92 -7.00 -5.65
N TRP A 55 25.59 -7.33 -6.90
CA TRP A 55 24.22 -7.65 -7.28
C TRP A 55 23.69 -8.91 -6.61
N LYS A 56 24.54 -9.91 -6.38
CA LYS A 56 24.15 -11.16 -5.71
C LYS A 56 23.81 -10.94 -4.24
N THR A 57 24.54 -10.06 -3.55
CA THR A 57 24.31 -9.79 -2.12
C THR A 57 23.26 -8.72 -1.88
N LEU A 58 23.01 -7.84 -2.85
CA LEU A 58 22.05 -6.74 -2.74
C LEU A 58 20.66 -7.21 -2.28
N PHE A 59 20.13 -8.29 -2.86
CA PHE A 59 18.79 -8.81 -2.56
C PHE A 59 18.59 -9.24 -1.10
N GLN A 60 19.69 -9.56 -0.40
CA GLN A 60 19.67 -9.97 1.01
C GLN A 60 19.74 -8.77 1.96
N THR A 61 20.03 -7.57 1.45
CA THR A 61 20.18 -6.38 2.28
C THR A 61 18.81 -5.87 2.75
N GLN A 62 18.77 -5.34 3.98
CA GLN A 62 17.58 -4.67 4.50
C GLN A 62 17.14 -3.50 3.61
N SER A 63 18.10 -2.81 2.98
CA SER A 63 17.81 -1.73 2.03
C SER A 63 16.96 -2.21 0.86
N TYR A 64 17.32 -3.36 0.27
CA TYR A 64 16.57 -3.96 -0.83
C TYR A 64 15.20 -4.46 -0.37
N ILE A 65 15.11 -5.12 0.78
CA ILE A 65 13.84 -5.59 1.35
C ILE A 65 12.86 -4.42 1.56
N SER A 66 13.34 -3.31 2.14
CA SER A 66 12.53 -2.09 2.28
C SER A 66 12.16 -1.46 0.93
N TRP A 67 13.03 -1.53 -0.07
CA TRP A 67 12.70 -1.09 -1.43
C TRP A 67 11.60 -1.97 -2.02
N ALA A 68 11.71 -3.29 -1.93
CA ALA A 68 10.75 -4.24 -2.46
C ALA A 68 9.36 -4.06 -1.82
N GLY A 69 9.29 -3.88 -0.50
CA GLY A 69 8.03 -3.60 0.20
C GLY A 69 7.31 -2.35 -0.32
N PHE A 70 8.03 -1.25 -0.53
CA PHE A 70 7.44 -0.04 -1.11
C PHE A 70 7.03 -0.22 -2.58
N ASN A 71 7.75 -1.02 -3.36
CA ASN A 71 7.32 -1.29 -4.74
C ASN A 71 6.07 -2.18 -4.75
N PHE A 72 5.98 -3.14 -3.83
CA PHE A 72 4.77 -3.94 -3.65
C PHE A 72 3.56 -3.05 -3.36
N GLU A 73 3.65 -2.12 -2.41
CA GLU A 73 2.57 -1.12 -2.19
C GLU A 73 2.20 -0.37 -3.48
N THR A 74 3.19 0.06 -4.25
CA THR A 74 2.97 0.79 -5.51
C THR A 74 2.22 -0.08 -6.53
N ILE A 75 2.59 -1.35 -6.64
CA ILE A 75 1.93 -2.33 -7.50
C ILE A 75 0.48 -2.55 -7.04
N CYS A 76 0.24 -2.73 -5.74
CA CYS A 76 -1.12 -2.87 -5.20
C CYS A 76 -2.00 -1.69 -5.61
N LEU A 77 -1.50 -0.47 -5.49
CA LEU A 77 -2.25 0.74 -5.82
C LEU A 77 -2.52 0.87 -7.33
N LYS A 78 -1.61 0.41 -8.19
CA LYS A 78 -1.84 0.32 -9.65
C LYS A 78 -2.96 -0.67 -10.01
N HIS A 79 -3.19 -1.69 -9.19
CA HIS A 79 -4.18 -2.76 -9.41
C HIS A 79 -5.44 -2.55 -8.55
N ILE A 80 -5.83 -1.29 -8.31
CA ILE A 80 -7.00 -0.98 -7.47
C ILE A 80 -8.30 -1.59 -8.01
N SER A 81 -8.43 -1.72 -9.34
CA SER A 81 -9.56 -2.40 -9.98
C SER A 81 -9.67 -3.85 -9.54
N GLN A 82 -8.55 -4.58 -9.57
CA GLN A 82 -8.50 -5.99 -9.19
C GLN A 82 -8.72 -6.17 -7.68
N ILE A 83 -8.19 -5.26 -6.85
CA ILE A 83 -8.45 -5.27 -5.41
C ILE A 83 -9.95 -5.09 -5.12
N LYS A 84 -10.63 -4.17 -5.83
CA LYS A 84 -12.08 -3.97 -5.69
C LYS A 84 -12.89 -5.17 -6.17
N LYS A 85 -12.42 -5.88 -7.21
CA LYS A 85 -12.97 -7.16 -7.68
C LYS A 85 -12.83 -8.27 -6.64
N ALA A 86 -11.65 -8.40 -6.04
CA ALA A 86 -11.40 -9.37 -4.96
C ALA A 86 -12.28 -9.13 -3.72
N LEU A 87 -12.51 -7.85 -3.39
CA LEU A 87 -13.48 -7.45 -2.36
C LEU A 87 -14.94 -7.71 -2.75
N LYS A 88 -15.23 -8.02 -4.02
CA LYS A 88 -16.58 -8.18 -4.61
C LYS A 88 -17.43 -6.91 -4.52
N ILE A 89 -16.81 -5.75 -4.77
CA ILE A 89 -17.45 -4.42 -4.65
C ILE A 89 -17.51 -3.66 -5.97
N GLU A 90 -17.37 -4.32 -7.11
CA GLU A 90 -17.38 -3.67 -8.43
C GLU A 90 -18.69 -2.93 -8.73
N GLY A 91 -19.81 -3.42 -8.19
CA GLY A 91 -21.11 -2.76 -8.27
C GLY A 91 -21.33 -1.65 -7.24
N ILE A 92 -20.39 -1.43 -6.32
CA ILE A 92 -20.50 -0.46 -5.23
C ILE A 92 -19.58 0.71 -5.51
N HIS A 93 -20.16 1.90 -5.62
CA HIS A 93 -19.36 3.11 -5.75
C HIS A 93 -18.43 3.26 -4.54
N SER A 94 -17.15 3.48 -4.82
CA SER A 94 -16.08 3.50 -3.82
C SER A 94 -14.92 4.40 -4.23
N VAL A 95 -14.39 5.14 -3.27
CA VAL A 95 -13.28 6.08 -3.44
C VAL A 95 -12.03 5.53 -2.76
N SER A 96 -10.94 5.44 -3.52
CA SER A 96 -9.63 5.04 -3.03
C SER A 96 -8.80 6.27 -2.66
N SER A 97 -8.18 6.26 -1.49
CA SER A 97 -7.40 7.37 -0.95
C SER A 97 -6.29 6.87 -0.02
N SER A 98 -5.41 7.75 0.43
CA SER A 98 -4.47 7.47 1.52
C SER A 98 -4.83 8.26 2.78
N TRP A 99 -4.41 7.77 3.94
CA TRP A 99 -4.57 8.48 5.21
C TRP A 99 -3.29 8.43 6.04
N THR A 100 -2.95 9.55 6.65
CA THR A 100 -1.78 9.69 7.52
C THR A 100 -2.15 10.57 8.70
N ALA A 101 -1.73 10.12 9.88
CA ALA A 101 -1.89 10.80 11.15
C ALA A 101 -0.59 10.70 11.94
N LYS A 102 -0.48 11.47 13.02
CA LYS A 102 0.66 11.34 13.93
C LYS A 102 0.64 9.94 14.57
N GLY A 103 1.54 9.07 14.11
CA GLY A 103 1.69 7.70 14.62
C GLY A 103 0.98 6.61 13.83
N ALA A 104 0.30 6.93 12.72
CA ALA A 104 -0.30 5.92 11.85
C ALA A 104 -0.36 6.38 10.38
N GLN A 105 -0.24 5.42 9.46
CA GLN A 105 -0.43 5.62 8.03
C GLN A 105 -1.16 4.42 7.44
N VAL A 106 -2.00 4.69 6.45
CA VAL A 106 -2.71 3.73 5.61
C VAL A 106 -2.55 4.17 4.16
N ASP A 107 -1.81 3.40 3.38
CA ASP A 107 -1.53 3.75 1.97
C ASP A 107 -2.75 3.58 1.07
N LEU A 108 -3.67 2.68 1.43
CA LEU A 108 -4.93 2.48 0.73
C LEU A 108 -6.12 2.39 1.71
N VAL A 109 -6.99 3.39 1.60
CA VAL A 109 -8.31 3.45 2.20
C VAL A 109 -9.32 3.34 1.07
N VAL A 110 -10.20 2.36 1.13
CA VAL A 110 -11.34 2.25 0.20
C VAL A 110 -12.61 2.57 0.98
N LYS A 111 -13.11 3.80 0.79
CA LYS A 111 -14.40 4.24 1.34
C LYS A 111 -15.51 3.89 0.35
N ARG A 112 -16.55 3.20 0.81
CA ARG A 112 -17.63 2.66 0.00
C ARG A 112 -18.97 3.29 0.37
N ASP A 113 -19.89 3.37 -0.57
CA ASP A 113 -21.22 3.96 -0.35
C ASP A 113 -22.16 3.07 0.48
N ASP A 114 -21.78 1.82 0.76
CA ASP A 114 -22.53 0.88 1.61
C ASP A 114 -22.14 0.94 3.10
N HIS A 115 -21.60 2.09 3.54
CA HIS A 115 -21.17 2.34 4.93
C HIS A 115 -20.01 1.46 5.41
N TRP A 116 -19.11 1.08 4.51
CA TRP A 116 -17.87 0.37 4.81
C TRP A 116 -16.64 1.17 4.40
N ILE A 117 -15.60 1.05 5.21
CA ILE A 117 -14.26 1.58 4.93
C ILE A 117 -13.27 0.44 5.14
N ASN A 118 -12.60 0.03 4.07
CA ASN A 118 -11.49 -0.92 4.14
C ASN A 118 -10.17 -0.15 4.32
N LEU A 119 -9.48 -0.38 5.44
CA LEU A 119 -8.10 0.05 5.66
C LEU A 119 -7.18 -1.10 5.26
N PHE A 120 -6.30 -0.86 4.28
CA PHE A 120 -5.40 -1.90 3.79
C PHE A 120 -4.06 -1.90 4.50
N GLU A 121 -3.64 -3.08 4.94
CA GLU A 121 -2.27 -3.37 5.36
C GLU A 121 -1.55 -4.18 4.28
N MET A 122 -0.59 -3.53 3.62
CA MET A 122 0.22 -4.16 2.59
C MET A 122 1.52 -4.66 3.21
N LYS A 123 1.80 -5.97 3.09
CA LYS A 123 3.00 -6.57 3.69
C LYS A 123 3.72 -7.44 2.66
N PHE A 124 4.98 -7.11 2.39
CA PHE A 124 5.84 -7.88 1.49
C PHE A 124 6.80 -8.76 2.30
N TYR A 125 6.56 -10.06 2.30
CA TYR A 125 7.39 -11.07 2.98
C TYR A 125 7.65 -12.26 2.05
N ASN A 126 8.61 -13.13 2.40
CA ASN A 126 8.90 -14.35 1.63
C ASN A 126 8.17 -15.59 2.18
N SER A 127 7.27 -15.38 3.14
CA SER A 127 6.47 -16.39 3.83
C SER A 127 5.16 -15.76 4.28
N GLU A 128 4.27 -16.57 4.85
CA GLU A 128 3.09 -16.05 5.55
C GLU A 128 3.48 -15.01 6.60
N TYR A 129 2.69 -13.93 6.66
CA TYR A 129 2.87 -12.89 7.66
C TYR A 129 2.14 -13.29 8.95
N THR A 130 2.86 -13.37 10.07
CA THR A 130 2.25 -13.66 11.37
C THR A 130 1.97 -12.35 12.12
N ILE A 131 0.70 -12.12 12.46
CA ILE A 131 0.32 -11.01 13.35
C ILE A 131 0.70 -11.41 14.77
N GLU A 132 1.71 -10.75 15.33
CA GLU A 132 2.07 -10.85 16.74
C GLU A 132 1.28 -9.87 17.60
N LYS A 133 1.29 -10.08 18.91
CA LYS A 133 0.58 -9.22 19.88
C LYS A 133 0.94 -7.73 19.74
N SER A 134 2.23 -7.43 19.54
CA SER A 134 2.71 -6.05 19.39
C SER A 134 2.17 -5.37 18.13
N GLU A 135 1.99 -6.12 17.03
CA GLU A 135 1.40 -5.60 15.81
C GLU A 135 -0.12 -5.44 15.96
N LEU A 136 -0.80 -6.41 16.59
CA LEU A 136 -2.23 -6.32 16.88
C LEU A 136 -2.58 -5.03 17.62
N ASP A 137 -1.80 -4.66 18.64
CA ASP A 137 -2.05 -3.43 19.40
C ASP A 137 -1.84 -2.17 18.54
N LYS A 138 -0.89 -2.17 17.61
CA LYS A 138 -0.73 -1.08 16.63
C LYS A 138 -1.90 -1.00 15.65
N LEU A 139 -2.41 -2.13 15.17
CA LEU A 139 -3.54 -2.18 14.24
C LEU A 139 -4.82 -1.68 14.92
N ARG A 140 -5.06 -2.08 16.18
CA ARG A 140 -6.17 -1.54 16.99
C ARG A 140 -6.05 -0.03 17.17
N ASN A 141 -4.87 0.47 17.53
CA ASN A 141 -4.62 1.90 17.65
C ASN A 141 -4.85 2.64 16.32
N LYS A 142 -4.38 2.06 15.21
CA LYS A 142 -4.59 2.61 13.86
C LYS A 142 -6.08 2.77 13.53
N ILE A 143 -6.89 1.74 13.77
CA ILE A 143 -8.35 1.79 13.57
C ILE A 143 -8.99 2.85 14.48
N ALA A 144 -8.62 2.87 15.77
CA ALA A 144 -9.16 3.83 16.73
C ALA A 144 -8.82 5.27 16.34
N LEU A 145 -7.56 5.54 15.98
CA LEU A 145 -7.10 6.85 15.54
C LEU A 145 -7.80 7.28 14.25
N PHE A 146 -7.92 6.38 13.27
CA PHE A 146 -8.65 6.63 12.03
C PHE A 146 -10.09 7.05 12.30
N LYS A 147 -10.82 6.28 13.14
CA LYS A 147 -12.20 6.60 13.51
C LYS A 147 -12.29 7.96 14.22
N ASN A 148 -11.38 8.22 15.16
CA ASN A 148 -11.38 9.46 15.94
C ASN A 148 -11.11 10.70 15.07
N GLU A 149 -10.10 10.66 14.20
CA GLU A 149 -9.75 11.82 13.36
C GLU A 149 -10.78 12.08 12.26
N THR A 150 -11.31 11.02 11.64
CA THR A 150 -12.29 11.16 10.56
C THR A 150 -13.71 11.41 11.05
N GLY A 151 -14.01 11.09 12.32
CA GLY A 151 -15.37 11.13 12.87
C GLY A 151 -16.35 10.20 12.15
N THR A 152 -15.85 9.20 11.41
CA THR A 152 -16.69 8.32 10.60
C THR A 152 -17.61 7.46 11.46
N LYS A 153 -18.83 7.25 10.96
CA LYS A 153 -19.80 6.29 11.51
C LYS A 153 -19.84 4.98 10.72
N ASP A 154 -19.15 4.95 9.57
CA ASP A 154 -19.07 3.76 8.72
C ASP A 154 -18.30 2.64 9.45
N THR A 155 -18.59 1.40 9.08
CA THR A 155 -17.84 0.23 9.56
C THR A 155 -16.41 0.30 9.02
N VAL A 156 -15.42 0.29 9.91
CA VAL A 156 -14.01 0.29 9.53
C VAL A 156 -13.48 -1.14 9.67
N ALA A 157 -13.10 -1.73 8.56
CA ALA A 157 -12.57 -3.09 8.46
C ALA A 157 -11.10 -3.07 8.04
N LEU A 158 -10.31 -3.97 8.61
CA LEU A 158 -8.92 -4.13 8.24
C LEU A 158 -8.80 -5.23 7.18
N THR A 159 -8.14 -4.90 6.06
CA THR A 159 -7.91 -5.82 4.95
C THR A 159 -6.42 -5.99 4.75
N PHE A 160 -5.93 -7.22 4.79
CA PHE A 160 -4.54 -7.52 4.47
C PHE A 160 -4.38 -7.83 2.98
N LEU A 161 -3.29 -7.32 2.41
CA LEU A 161 -2.82 -7.68 1.09
C LEU A 161 -1.34 -8.03 1.20
N THR A 162 -1.02 -9.31 1.12
CA THR A 162 0.34 -9.80 1.34
C THR A 162 0.81 -10.65 0.17
N THR A 163 2.10 -10.94 0.09
CA THR A 163 2.65 -11.84 -0.94
C THR A 163 2.18 -13.28 -0.76
N PHE A 164 2.31 -13.83 0.45
CA PHE A 164 2.07 -15.26 0.74
C PHE A 164 0.97 -15.51 1.76
N GLY A 165 0.10 -14.55 2.02
CA GLY A 165 -0.99 -14.68 3.00
C GLY A 165 -0.61 -14.24 4.42
N VAL A 166 -1.54 -14.44 5.34
CA VAL A 166 -1.42 -14.12 6.77
C VAL A 166 -1.73 -15.38 7.56
N THR A 167 -0.88 -15.71 8.52
CA THR A 167 -1.07 -16.88 9.38
C THR A 167 -2.38 -16.77 10.15
N GLN A 168 -3.24 -17.79 10.04
CA GLN A 168 -4.54 -17.83 10.73
C GLN A 168 -4.41 -18.20 12.22
N ASN A 169 -4.00 -17.23 13.04
CA ASN A 169 -3.90 -17.35 14.49
C ASN A 169 -5.01 -16.57 15.21
N ALA A 170 -5.02 -16.60 16.55
CA ALA A 170 -6.01 -15.86 17.34
C ALA A 170 -6.04 -14.35 17.04
N HIS A 171 -4.88 -13.74 16.74
CA HIS A 171 -4.78 -12.32 16.41
C HIS A 171 -5.36 -11.99 15.03
N PHE A 172 -5.21 -12.89 14.06
CA PHE A 172 -5.84 -12.78 12.74
C PHE A 172 -7.36 -12.73 12.86
N TYR A 173 -7.96 -13.72 13.51
CA TYR A 173 -9.42 -13.82 13.63
C TYR A 173 -10.04 -12.69 14.45
N GLU A 174 -9.24 -11.97 15.23
CA GLU A 174 -9.72 -10.87 16.06
C GLU A 174 -9.93 -9.57 15.27
N ILE A 175 -9.11 -9.31 14.24
CA ILE A 175 -9.02 -7.97 13.63
C ILE A 175 -9.09 -7.98 12.10
N VAL A 176 -8.75 -9.08 11.45
CA VAL A 176 -8.66 -9.15 9.99
C VAL A 176 -10.01 -9.56 9.42
N GLU A 177 -10.61 -8.67 8.63
CA GLU A 177 -11.86 -8.96 7.94
C GLU A 177 -11.61 -9.73 6.64
N ASN A 178 -10.64 -9.27 5.85
CA ASN A 178 -10.27 -9.90 4.59
C ASN A 178 -8.75 -10.00 4.49
N SER A 179 -8.28 -11.06 3.84
CA SER A 179 -6.85 -11.24 3.54
C SER A 179 -6.72 -11.77 2.12
N PHE A 180 -5.97 -11.05 1.30
CA PHE A 180 -5.68 -11.42 -0.08
C PHE A 180 -4.18 -11.64 -0.26
N THR A 181 -3.83 -12.57 -1.15
CA THR A 181 -2.47 -12.73 -1.64
C THR A 181 -2.24 -11.81 -2.83
N MET A 182 -0.98 -11.66 -3.26
CA MET A 182 -0.64 -10.84 -4.44
C MET A 182 -1.25 -11.38 -5.75
N GLU A 183 -1.74 -12.62 -5.76
CA GLU A 183 -2.36 -13.25 -6.93
C GLU A 183 -3.57 -12.45 -7.42
N VAL A 184 -4.35 -11.87 -6.50
CA VAL A 184 -5.54 -11.09 -6.87
C VAL A 184 -5.19 -9.90 -7.77
N LEU A 185 -3.97 -9.36 -7.69
CA LEU A 185 -3.54 -8.19 -8.45
C LEU A 185 -3.46 -8.48 -9.95
N PHE A 186 -3.25 -9.74 -10.33
CA PHE A 186 -3.02 -10.14 -11.71
C PHE A 186 -4.19 -10.93 -12.31
N GLU A 187 -5.35 -10.92 -11.64
CA GLU A 187 -6.57 -11.48 -12.21
C GLU A 187 -6.97 -10.71 -13.48
N PRO A 188 -7.42 -11.42 -14.55
CA PRO A 188 -7.96 -10.78 -15.74
C PRO A 188 -9.12 -9.85 -15.37
N GLN A 189 -9.18 -8.70 -16.05
CA GLN A 189 -10.29 -7.75 -15.90
C GLN A 189 -11.57 -8.33 -16.49
#